data_AF-A0AAV0TEW7-F1
#
_entry.id   AF-A0AAV0TEW7-F1
#
_cell.length_a   1.000
_cell.length_b   1.000
_cell.length_c   1.000
_cell.angle_alpha   90.00
_cell.angle_beta   90.00
_cell.angle_gamma   90.00
#
_symmetry.space_group_name_H-M   'P 1'
#
loop_
_entity.id
_entity.type
_entity.pdbx_description
1 polymer ?
#
loop_
_entity_poly.entity_id
_entity_poly.type
_entity_poly.pdbx_seq_one_letter_code
_entity_poly.pdbx_strand_id
1 'polypeptide(L)'
;MVKERFIVNPFAELALSGTDHAQLQALAKTLIMSNLEKYMSHQDDKTKGVDIRRWKLCRQRQGIKMYVERQESASSSEHMSIFRGIGCEEGKLDDLMYGLVSPSLELMRVKASLCAHQER
;
A
#
# COMPACT_ATOMS: atom_id res chain seq x y z
N MET A 1 29.26 -21.00 -1.00
CA MET A 1 28.32 -21.32 -2.10
C MET A 1 26.90 -21.42 -1.55
N VAL A 2 26.25 -20.28 -1.21
CA VAL A 2 24.92 -20.25 -0.53
C VAL A 2 23.98 -19.18 -1.10
N LYS A 3 24.38 -18.44 -2.15
CA LYS A 3 23.66 -17.22 -2.58
C LYS A 3 22.47 -17.44 -3.53
N GLU A 4 22.25 -18.65 -4.02
CA GLU A 4 21.21 -18.94 -5.04
C GLU A 4 19.96 -19.62 -4.49
N ARG A 5 19.95 -20.03 -3.21
CA ARG A 5 18.95 -20.96 -2.66
C ARG A 5 17.60 -20.33 -2.26
N PHE A 6 17.45 -19.01 -2.34
CA PHE A 6 16.24 -18.30 -1.89
C PHE A 6 15.49 -17.60 -3.03
N ILE A 7 15.85 -17.82 -4.29
CA ILE A 7 15.29 -17.09 -5.45
C ILE A 7 14.26 -17.93 -6.20
N VAL A 8 14.23 -19.25 -6.00
CA VAL A 8 13.31 -20.13 -6.74
C VAL A 8 11.97 -20.17 -6.01
N ASN A 9 10.92 -19.64 -6.65
CA ASN A 9 9.55 -19.80 -6.19
C ASN A 9 9.25 -21.30 -6.03
N PRO A 10 8.96 -21.80 -4.81
CA PRO A 10 8.73 -23.22 -4.57
C PRO A 10 7.38 -23.70 -5.13
N PHE A 11 6.53 -22.78 -5.60
CA PHE A 11 5.24 -23.07 -6.20
C PHE A 11 5.35 -23.07 -7.73
N ALA A 12 4.61 -23.97 -8.36
CA ALA A 12 4.47 -23.98 -9.82
C ALA A 12 3.93 -22.65 -10.32
N GLU A 13 4.36 -22.22 -11.51
CA GLU A 13 3.84 -21.01 -12.14
C GLU A 13 2.32 -21.11 -12.27
N LEU A 14 1.63 -20.07 -11.78
CA LEU A 14 0.18 -20.01 -11.80
C LEU A 14 -0.30 -19.80 -13.24
N ALA A 15 -0.73 -20.89 -13.89
CA ALA A 15 -1.32 -20.83 -15.22
C ALA A 15 -2.77 -20.33 -15.12
N LEU A 16 -2.99 -19.06 -15.46
CA LEU A 16 -4.33 -18.46 -15.52
C LEU A 16 -4.88 -18.56 -16.94
N SER A 17 -6.17 -18.87 -17.07
CA SER A 17 -6.84 -18.73 -18.37
C SER A 17 -7.00 -17.25 -18.73
N GLY A 18 -7.17 -16.94 -20.03
CA GLY A 18 -7.41 -15.55 -20.47
C GLY A 18 -8.64 -14.92 -19.81
N THR A 19 -9.66 -15.74 -19.52
CA THR A 19 -10.87 -15.31 -18.80
C THR A 19 -10.57 -14.98 -17.35
N ASP A 20 -9.84 -15.85 -16.63
CA ASP A 20 -9.49 -15.62 -15.22
C ASP A 20 -8.63 -14.35 -15.07
N HIS A 21 -7.70 -14.13 -16.01
CA HIS A 21 -6.90 -12.91 -16.02
C HIS A 21 -7.77 -11.66 -16.17
N ALA A 22 -8.74 -11.67 -17.09
CA ALA A 22 -9.66 -10.56 -17.28
C ALA A 22 -10.55 -10.32 -16.04
N GLN A 23 -11.03 -11.39 -15.40
CA GLN A 23 -11.82 -11.31 -14.19
C GLN A 23 -11.03 -10.75 -13.00
N LEU A 24 -9.82 -11.25 -12.77
CA LEU A 24 -8.93 -10.76 -11.71
C LEU A 24 -8.56 -9.29 -11.95
N GLN A 25 -8.29 -8.89 -13.19
CA GLN A 25 -8.01 -7.50 -13.53
C GLN A 25 -9.24 -6.60 -13.29
N ALA A 26 -10.45 -7.07 -13.65
CA ALA A 26 -11.68 -6.34 -13.39
C ALA A 26 -11.93 -6.20 -11.88
N LEU A 27 -11.72 -7.27 -11.12
CA LEU A 27 -11.82 -7.24 -9.65
C LEU A 27 -10.84 -6.25 -9.04
N ALA A 28 -9.56 -6.29 -9.44
CA ALA A 28 -8.54 -5.36 -8.94
C ALA A 28 -8.93 -3.90 -9.23
N LYS A 29 -9.41 -3.59 -10.44
CA LYS A 29 -9.91 -2.25 -10.80
C LYS A 29 -11.07 -1.84 -9.89
N THR A 30 -12.06 -2.71 -9.69
CA THR A 30 -13.21 -2.42 -8.83
C THR A 30 -12.80 -2.14 -7.39
N LEU A 31 -11.88 -2.93 -6.84
CA LEU A 31 -11.36 -2.73 -5.49
C LEU A 31 -10.63 -1.39 -5.35
N ILE A 32 -9.76 -1.06 -6.31
CA ILE A 32 -9.03 0.22 -6.33
C ILE A 32 -10.01 1.39 -6.40
N MET A 33 -10.96 1.36 -7.32
CA MET A 33 -11.93 2.44 -7.50
C MET A 33 -12.82 2.62 -6.28
N SER A 34 -13.33 1.52 -5.70
CA SER A 34 -14.13 1.58 -4.47
C SER A 34 -13.34 2.14 -3.29
N ASN A 35 -12.07 1.75 -3.14
CA ASN A 35 -11.22 2.26 -2.07
C ASN A 35 -10.85 3.73 -2.28
N LEU A 36 -10.63 4.16 -3.53
CA LEU A 36 -10.34 5.55 -3.86
C LEU A 36 -11.54 6.45 -3.57
N GLU A 37 -12.75 6.03 -3.94
CA GLU A 37 -13.99 6.75 -3.64
C GLU A 37 -14.21 6.91 -2.13
N LYS A 38 -14.02 5.84 -1.35
CA LYS A 38 -14.04 5.90 0.12
C LYS A 38 -12.96 6.83 0.66
N TYR A 39 -11.77 6.85 0.06
CA TYR A 39 -10.71 7.76 0.47
C TYR A 39 -11.09 9.22 0.22
N MET A 40 -11.62 9.53 -0.96
CA MET A 40 -11.99 10.89 -1.40
C MET A 40 -13.22 11.44 -0.69
N SER A 41 -14.25 10.63 -0.45
CA SER A 41 -15.48 11.06 0.26
C SER A 41 -15.23 11.49 1.72
N HIS A 42 -14.05 11.19 2.27
CA HIS A 42 -13.65 11.53 3.63
C HIS A 42 -12.59 12.64 3.68
N GLN A 43 -12.27 13.24 2.54
CA GLN A 43 -11.41 14.41 2.45
C GLN A 43 -12.25 15.66 2.73
N ASP A 44 -12.38 16.01 4.01
CA ASP A 44 -13.06 17.23 4.42
C ASP A 44 -12.12 18.44 4.26
N ASP A 45 -12.47 19.32 3.32
CA ASP A 45 -11.74 20.56 3.00
C ASP A 45 -11.63 21.52 4.20
N LYS A 46 -12.55 21.43 5.18
CA LYS A 46 -12.59 22.37 6.32
C LYS A 46 -11.70 21.98 7.49
N THR A 47 -11.32 20.71 7.62
CA THR A 47 -10.62 20.17 8.82
C THR A 47 -9.19 19.70 8.56
N LYS A 48 -8.56 20.10 7.44
CA LYS A 48 -7.28 19.54 6.96
C LYS A 48 -7.34 18.01 6.77
N GLY A 49 -8.51 17.47 6.44
CA GLY A 49 -8.66 16.10 5.94
C GLY A 49 -8.78 14.98 6.99
N VAL A 50 -9.08 15.27 8.27
CA VAL A 50 -9.34 14.22 9.28
C VAL A 50 -10.50 14.57 10.19
N ASP A 51 -11.61 13.82 10.06
CA ASP A 51 -12.70 13.85 11.03
C ASP A 51 -12.27 13.20 12.35
N ILE A 52 -12.07 14.02 13.39
CA ILE A 52 -11.62 13.61 14.72
C ILE A 52 -12.65 12.72 15.44
N ARG A 53 -13.94 12.80 15.08
CA ARG A 53 -14.98 11.94 15.67
C ARG A 53 -14.77 10.49 15.26
N ARG A 54 -14.43 10.30 13.98
CA ARG A 54 -14.20 8.99 13.37
C ARG A 54 -12.75 8.50 13.52
N TRP A 55 -11.77 9.38 13.52
CA TRP A 55 -10.35 9.02 13.50
C TRP A 55 -9.65 9.38 14.82
N LYS A 56 -9.02 8.38 15.46
CA LYS A 56 -8.20 8.57 16.66
C LYS A 56 -6.72 8.50 16.29
N LEU A 57 -5.94 9.54 16.61
CA LEU A 57 -4.48 9.51 16.43
C LEU A 57 -3.88 8.39 17.30
N CYS A 58 -3.10 7.49 16.71
CA CYS A 58 -2.47 6.38 17.41
C CYS A 58 -0.93 6.49 17.45
N ARG A 59 -0.30 7.03 16.41
CA ARG A 59 1.15 7.23 16.32
C ARG A 59 1.47 8.50 15.53
N GLN A 60 2.60 9.11 15.84
CA GLN A 60 3.22 10.13 15.00
C GLN A 60 4.73 9.90 14.98
N ARG A 61 5.33 9.84 13.78
CA ARG A 61 6.77 9.65 13.59
C ARG A 61 7.20 10.31 12.28
N GLN A 62 8.34 11.00 12.29
CA GLN A 62 8.99 11.53 11.07
C GLN A 62 8.03 12.32 10.15
N GLY A 63 7.14 13.12 10.72
CA GLY A 63 6.17 13.90 9.92
C GLY A 63 4.93 13.14 9.46
N ILE A 64 4.86 11.82 9.62
CA ILE A 64 3.66 11.01 9.39
C ILE A 64 2.84 10.90 10.68
N LYS A 65 1.55 11.21 10.60
CA LYS A 65 0.53 10.93 11.61
C LYS A 65 -0.31 9.73 11.17
N MET A 66 -0.40 8.74 12.05
CA MET A 66 -1.22 7.54 11.85
C MET A 66 -2.47 7.64 12.71
N TYR A 67 -3.61 7.46 12.07
CA TYR A 67 -4.93 7.45 12.68
C TYR A 67 -5.53 6.06 12.55
N VAL A 68 -6.26 5.63 13.57
CA VAL A 68 -7.09 4.43 13.53
C VAL A 68 -8.56 4.84 13.54
N GLU A 69 -9.37 4.16 12.75
CA GLU A 69 -10.81 4.37 12.73
C GLU A 69 -11.43 3.91 14.07
N ARG A 70 -12.29 4.74 14.64
CA ARG A 70 -13.06 4.43 15.82
C ARG A 70 -14.26 3.58 15.40
N GLN A 71 -14.33 2.33 15.86
CA GLN A 71 -15.50 1.48 15.61
C GLN A 71 -16.70 2.00 16.41
N GLU A 72 -17.84 2.20 15.76
CA GLU A 72 -19.05 2.76 16.37
C GLU A 72 -19.85 1.73 17.19
N SER A 73 -19.53 0.44 17.09
CA SER A 73 -20.21 -0.63 17.83
C SER A 73 -19.27 -1.76 18.21
N ALA A 74 -19.24 -2.11 19.49
CA ALA A 74 -18.46 -3.20 20.08
C ALA A 74 -19.06 -4.60 19.77
N SER A 75 -19.57 -4.80 18.55
CA SER A 75 -20.25 -6.03 18.15
C SER A 75 -19.61 -6.60 16.88
N SER A 76 -18.37 -7.05 16.99
CA SER A 76 -17.80 -8.17 16.22
C SER A 76 -16.29 -8.19 16.44
N SER A 77 -15.81 -9.24 17.10
CA SER A 77 -14.39 -9.55 17.33
C SER A 77 -13.60 -9.89 16.06
N GLU A 78 -14.11 -9.53 14.87
CA GLU A 78 -13.61 -9.96 13.56
C GLU A 78 -13.28 -8.80 12.61
N HIS A 79 -13.59 -7.56 12.97
CA HIS A 79 -13.29 -6.42 12.11
C HIS A 79 -11.83 -5.96 12.23
N MET A 80 -11.06 -6.14 11.14
CA MET A 80 -9.74 -5.51 10.98
C MET A 80 -9.87 -3.98 11.11
N SER A 81 -9.05 -3.40 11.99
CA SER A 81 -9.00 -1.95 12.17
C SER A 81 -8.40 -1.29 10.93
N ILE A 82 -9.05 -0.23 10.43
CA ILE A 82 -8.55 0.56 9.31
C ILE A 82 -7.61 1.64 9.85
N PHE A 83 -6.44 1.76 9.23
CA PHE A 83 -5.46 2.80 9.52
C PHE A 83 -5.39 3.82 8.37
N ARG A 84 -5.22 5.09 8.72
CA ARG A 84 -4.99 6.19 7.79
C ARG A 84 -3.71 6.91 8.18
N GLY A 85 -2.74 6.95 7.27
CA GLY A 85 -1.51 7.72 7.40
C GLY A 85 -1.62 9.04 6.64
N ILE A 86 -1.24 10.14 7.28
CA ILE A 86 -1.16 11.47 6.65
C ILE A 86 0.18 12.09 7.02
N GLY A 87 0.95 12.49 6.02
CA GLY A 87 2.25 13.10 6.20
C GLY A 87 2.88 13.46 4.86
N CYS A 88 4.09 14.00 4.95
CA CYS A 88 4.95 14.24 3.80
C CYS A 88 6.23 13.45 4.00
N GLU A 89 6.70 12.81 2.94
CA GLU A 89 7.99 12.15 2.89
C GLU A 89 8.96 12.95 2.02
N GLU A 90 10.24 12.93 2.36
CA GLU A 90 11.29 13.53 1.54
C GLU A 90 11.73 12.56 0.44
N GLY A 91 11.67 13.00 -0.82
CA GLY A 91 12.13 12.19 -1.96
C GLY A 91 11.29 12.39 -3.22
N LYS A 92 11.55 11.55 -4.24
CA LYS A 92 10.77 11.54 -5.48
C LYS A 92 9.61 10.56 -5.35
N LEU A 93 8.44 10.95 -5.83
CA LEU A 93 7.25 10.09 -5.84
C LEU A 93 7.47 8.81 -6.65
N ASP A 94 8.11 8.92 -7.82
CA ASP A 94 8.47 7.77 -8.64
C ASP A 94 9.29 6.75 -7.84
N ASP A 95 10.13 7.26 -6.93
CA ASP A 95 10.96 6.38 -6.15
C ASP A 95 10.17 5.51 -5.16
N LEU A 96 9.19 6.13 -4.51
CA LEU A 96 8.28 5.48 -3.59
C LEU A 96 7.35 4.49 -4.33
N MET A 97 6.78 4.91 -5.46
CA MET A 97 5.86 4.10 -6.25
C MET A 97 6.54 2.84 -6.80
N TYR A 98 7.78 2.94 -7.25
CA TYR A 98 8.53 1.76 -7.70
C TYR A 98 8.73 0.75 -6.55
N GLY A 99 9.07 1.23 -5.35
CA GLY A 99 9.24 0.37 -4.18
C GLY A 99 7.96 -0.34 -3.76
N LEU A 100 6.82 0.34 -3.89
CA LEU A 100 5.51 -0.20 -3.56
C LEU A 100 4.98 -1.20 -4.61
N VAL A 101 5.19 -0.91 -5.89
CA VAL A 101 4.59 -1.66 -7.00
C VAL A 101 5.45 -2.84 -7.42
N SER A 102 6.76 -2.85 -7.16
CA SER A 102 7.68 -3.91 -7.59
C SER A 102 7.26 -5.27 -7.03
N PRO A 103 6.66 -6.15 -7.84
CA PRO A 103 6.13 -7.43 -7.36
C PRO A 103 7.23 -8.48 -7.16
N SER A 104 8.45 -8.22 -7.64
CA SER A 104 9.57 -9.16 -7.61
C SER A 104 10.85 -8.57 -7.01
N LEU A 105 11.64 -9.44 -6.38
CA LEU A 105 12.95 -9.09 -5.83
C LEU A 105 13.91 -8.56 -6.90
N GLU A 106 13.85 -9.09 -8.11
CA GLU A 106 14.73 -8.66 -9.20
C GLU A 106 14.44 -7.21 -9.64
N LEU A 107 13.16 -6.81 -9.71
CA LEU A 107 12.81 -5.40 -9.98
C LEU A 107 13.30 -4.49 -8.85
N MET A 108 13.10 -4.86 -7.59
CA MET A 108 13.64 -4.11 -6.46
C MET A 108 15.17 -3.94 -6.51
N ARG A 109 15.90 -4.95 -7.02
CA ARG A 109 17.37 -4.93 -7.16
C ARG A 109 17.87 -4.07 -8.31
N VAL A 110 17.17 -4.05 -9.45
CA VAL A 110 17.51 -3.18 -10.60
C VAL A 110 17.50 -1.71 -10.18
N LYS A 111 16.57 -1.32 -9.32
CA LYS A 111 16.53 0.05 -8.83
C LYS A 111 17.61 0.34 -7.79
N ALA A 112 17.84 -0.58 -6.85
CA ALA A 112 18.90 -0.43 -5.85
C ALA A 112 20.28 -0.26 -6.51
N SER A 113 20.55 -0.94 -7.63
CA SER A 113 21.80 -0.78 -8.38
C SER A 113 21.90 0.56 -9.11
N LEU A 114 20.79 1.12 -9.60
CA LEU A 114 20.75 2.47 -10.20
C LEU A 114 20.98 3.56 -9.15
N CYS A 115 20.32 3.48 -7.99
CA CYS A 115 20.53 4.42 -6.89
C CYS A 115 21.99 4.41 -6.39
N ALA A 116 22.60 3.24 -6.26
CA ALA A 116 24.01 3.11 -5.86
C ALA A 116 25.01 3.63 -6.89
N HIS A 117 24.61 3.73 -8.17
CA HIS A 117 25.45 4.26 -9.24
C HIS A 117 25.42 5.79 -9.33
N GLN A 118 24.35 6.43 -8.83
CA GLN A 118 24.13 7.87 -8.91
C GLN A 118 24.76 8.64 -7.73
N GLU A 119 25.24 7.93 -6.71
CA GLU A 119 25.97 8.47 -5.55
C GLU A 119 27.51 8.38 -5.69
N ARG A 120 28.03 8.13 -6.90
CA ARG A 120 29.46 8.22 -7.23
C ARG A 120 29.71 9.37 -8.20
#